data_AF-A0A931L8H5-F1
#
_entry.id   AF-A0A931L8H5-F1
#
_cell.length_a   1.000
_cell.length_b   1.000
_cell.length_c   1.000
_cell.angle_alpha   90.00
_cell.angle_beta   90.00
_cell.angle_gamma   90.00
#
_symmetry.space_group_name_H-M   'P 1'
#
loop_
_entity.id
_entity.type
_entity.pdbx_description
1 polymer ?
#
loop_
_entity_poly.entity_id
_entity_poly.type
_entity_poly.pdbx_seq_one_letter_code
_entity_poly.pdbx_strand_id
1 'polypeptide(L)' 'MWLRRRRTILIVREILMGGRRFNELLRGLGGISTAMLTSRLKFFEDQGMVVRRRASGQKSF' A
#
# COMPACT_ATOMS: atom_id res chain seq x y z
N MET A 1 15.57 -5.72 -14.50
CA MET A 1 16.06 -5.10 -13.25
C MET A 1 14.92 -5.05 -12.23
N TRP A 2 14.49 -6.22 -11.74
CA TRP A 2 13.31 -6.35 -10.88
C TRP A 2 13.63 -5.86 -9.47
N LEU A 3 13.02 -4.75 -9.09
CA LEU A 3 13.34 -4.01 -7.89
C LEU A 3 13.02 -4.82 -6.62
N ARG A 4 14.06 -5.44 -6.05
CA ARG A 4 14.24 -5.73 -4.62
C ARG A 4 12.98 -6.22 -3.89
N ARG A 5 12.69 -7.53 -4.03
CA ARG A 5 11.54 -8.30 -3.50
C ARG A 5 11.21 -8.15 -2.00
N ARG A 6 12.04 -7.50 -1.18
CA ARG A 6 11.86 -7.44 0.28
C ARG A 6 10.67 -6.58 0.74
N ARG A 7 10.30 -5.53 0.00
CA ARG A 7 9.25 -4.59 0.43
C ARG A 7 7.83 -5.01 0.05
N THR A 8 7.67 -6.00 -0.84
CA THR A 8 6.36 -6.46 -1.35
C THR A 8 5.56 -7.12 -0.24
N ILE A 9 6.22 -7.95 0.56
CA ILE A 9 5.60 -8.67 1.67
C ILE A 9 5.16 -7.73 2.81
N LEU A 10 5.89 -6.64 3.02
CA LEU A 10 5.55 -5.63 4.02
C LEU A 10 4.27 -4.89 3.61
N ILE A 11 4.10 -4.53 2.33
CA ILE A 11 2.89 -3.85 1.85
C ILE A 11 1.67 -4.75 2.05
N VAL A 12 1.77 -6.04 1.68
CA VAL A 12 0.68 -7.00 1.89
C VAL A 12 0.37 -7.17 3.37
N ARG A 13 1.38 -7.28 4.23
CA ARG A 13 1.20 -7.36 5.69
C ARG A 13 0.42 -6.17 6.24
N GLU A 14 0.79 -4.94 5.85
CA GLU A 14 0.12 -3.74 6.33
C GLU A 14 -1.34 -3.68 5.86
N ILE A 15 -1.63 -4.11 4.62
CA ILE A 15 -3.00 -4.21 4.09
C ILE A 15 -3.80 -5.25 4.89
N LEU A 16 -3.23 -6.41 5.19
CA LEU A 16 -3.85 -7.45 6.02
C LEU A 16 -4.06 -7.00 7.47
N MET A 17 -3.18 -6.16 8.01
CA MET A 17 -3.33 -5.55 9.34
C MET A 17 -4.39 -4.43 9.38
N GLY A 18 -5.03 -4.10 8.26
CA GLY A 18 -6.10 -3.10 8.19
C GLY A 18 -5.63 -1.71 7.77
N GLY A 19 -4.40 -1.58 7.28
CA GLY A 19 -3.88 -0.39 6.62
C GLY A 19 -4.68 -0.08 5.35
N ARG A 20 -5.69 0.78 5.49
CA ARG A 20 -6.62 1.13 4.41
C ARG A 20 -6.27 2.46 3.75
N ARG A 21 -5.42 3.27 4.39
CA ARG A 21 -5.01 4.59 3.89
C ARG A 21 -3.55 4.59 3.45
N PHE A 22 -3.26 5.30 2.37
CA PHE A 22 -1.91 5.45 1.82
C PHE A 22 -0.90 5.98 2.84
N ASN A 23 -1.29 6.96 3.67
CA ASN A 23 -0.42 7.52 4.72
C ASN A 23 -0.13 6.54 5.87
N GLU A 24 -1.08 5.67 6.22
CA GLU A 24 -0.85 4.64 7.24
C GLU A 24 0.14 3.60 6.73
N LEU A 25 -0.06 3.14 5.48
CA LEU A 25 0.88 2.25 4.81
C LEU A 25 2.29 2.87 4.74
N LEU A 26 2.41 4.16 4.39
CA LEU A 26 3.71 4.85 4.37
C LEU A 26 4.40 4.89 5.73
N ARG A 27 3.64 5.16 6.80
CA ARG A 27 4.18 5.19 8.17
C ARG A 27 4.59 3.80 8.65
N GLY A 28 3.74 2.79 8.46
CA GLY A 28 4.02 1.41 8.87
C GLY A 28 5.16 0.75 8.09
N LEU A 29 5.38 1.16 6.83
CA LEU A 29 6.45 0.61 5.99
C LEU A 29 7.83 1.22 6.22
N GLY A 30 7.96 2.30 7.01
CA GLY A 30 9.23 2.87 7.48
C GLY A 30 10.33 2.96 6.40
N GLY A 31 10.40 4.09 5.68
CA GLY A 31 11.49 4.36 4.73
C GLY A 31 11.30 3.78 3.33
N ILE A 32 10.06 3.59 2.88
CA ILE A 32 9.72 3.46 1.47
C ILE A 32 9.32 4.83 0.92
N SER A 33 9.85 5.22 -0.25
CA SER A 33 9.42 6.45 -0.92
C SER A 33 7.98 6.34 -1.42
N THR A 34 7.25 7.45 -1.40
CA THR A 34 5.86 7.54 -1.88
C THR A 34 5.71 6.97 -3.30
N ALA A 35 6.59 7.34 -4.23
CA ALA A 35 6.58 6.85 -5.61
C ALA A 35 6.73 5.32 -5.71
N MET A 36 7.56 4.73 -4.84
CA MET A 36 7.76 3.27 -4.80
C MET A 36 6.52 2.56 -4.29
N LEU A 37 5.90 3.09 -3.23
CA LEU A 37 4.66 2.55 -2.70
C LEU A 37 3.53 2.65 -3.74
N THR A 38 3.41 3.78 -4.43
CA THR A 38 2.42 3.98 -5.50
C THR A 38 2.62 2.98 -6.64
N SER A 39 3.85 2.82 -7.13
CA SER A 39 4.15 1.87 -8.21
C SER A 39 3.84 0.42 -7.80
N ARG A 40 4.14 0.05 -6.55
CA ARG A 40 3.83 -1.28 -5.99
C ARG A 40 2.34 -1.51 -5.84
N LEU A 41 1.60 -0.53 -5.31
CA LEU A 41 0.14 -0.64 -5.18
C LEU A 41 -0.53 -0.77 -6.54
N LYS A 42 -0.06 -0.01 -7.54
CA LYS A 42 -0.54 -0.13 -8.92
C LYS A 42 -0.25 -1.51 -9.51
N PHE A 43 0.92 -2.08 -9.24
CA PHE A 43 1.23 -3.44 -9.62
C PHE A 43 0.29 -4.46 -8.95
N PHE A 44 0.04 -4.33 -7.65
CA PHE A 44 -0.91 -5.22 -6.97
C PHE A 44 -2.35 -5.04 -7.47
N GLU A 45 -2.73 -3.84 -7.87
CA GLU A 45 -4.04 -3.55 -8.46
C GLU A 45 -4.17 -4.22 -9.84
N ASP A 46 -3.13 -4.12 -10.66
CA ASP A 46 -3.04 -4.80 -11.96
C ASP A 46 -3.09 -6.33 -11.84
N GLN A 47 -2.51 -6.88 -10.76
CA GLN A 47 -2.58 -8.31 -10.45
C GLN A 47 -3.88 -8.73 -9.73
N GLY A 48 -4.82 -7.81 -9.50
CA GLY A 48 -6.09 -8.08 -8.82
C GLY A 48 -5.97 -8.39 -7.32
N MET A 49 -4.80 -8.14 -6.71
CA MET A 49 -4.53 -8.42 -5.29
C MET A 49 -5.06 -7.33 -4.36
N VAL A 50 -5.14 -6.09 -4.84
CA VAL A 50 -5.67 -4.96 -4.07
C VAL A 50 -6.62 -4.15 -4.94
N VAL A 51 -7.65 -3.57 -4.32
CA VAL A 51 -8.60 -2.72 -5.03
C VAL A 51 -8.52 -1.31 -4.46
N ARG A 52 -8.29 -0.33 -5.33
CA ARG A 52 -8.35 1.07 -4.93
C ARG A 52 -9.80 1.49 -4.73
N ARG A 53 -10.22 1.59 -3.46
CA ARG A 53 -11.50 2.20 -3.11
C ARG A 53 -11.30 3.68 -2.82
N ARG A 54 -12.08 4.55 -3.47
CA ARG A 54 -12.18 5.95 -3.01
C ARG A 54 -12.85 5.90 -1.65
N ALA A 55 -12.19 6.44 -0.62
CA ALA A 55 -12.78 6.55 0.71
C ALA A 55 -13.95 7.54 0.61
N SER A 56 -15.16 7.02 0.39
CA SER A 56 -16.40 7.76 0.49
C SER A 56 -16.66 8.00 1.98
N GLY A 57 -16.16 9.13 2.49
CA GLY A 57 -16.43 9.61 3.83
C GLY A 57 -15.70 8.84 4.94
N GLN A 58 -14.61 9.41 5.46
CA GLN A 58 -14.26 9.23 6.86
C GLN A 58 -14.15 10.62 7.51
N LYS A 59 -15.31 11.20 7.78
CA LYS A 59 -15.55 11.98 8.99
C LYS A 59 -15.93 10.97 10.07
N SER A 60 -15.15 10.88 11.15
CA SER A 60 -15.39 10.19 12.45
C SER A 60 -13.99 9.82 12.95
N PHE A 61 -13.46 10.28 14.08
CA PHE A 61 -13.94 11.09 15.19
C PHE A 61 -12.72 11.88 15.71
#